data_AF-A0A137NTW5-F1
#
_entry.id   AF-A0A137NTW5-F1
#
_cell.length_a   1.000
_cell.length_b   1.000
_cell.length_c   1.000
_cell.angle_alpha   90.00
_cell.angle_beta   90.00
_cell.angle_gamma   90.00
#
_symmetry.space_group_name_H-M   'P 1'
#
loop_
_entity.id
_entity.type
_entity.pdbx_description
1 polymer ?
#
loop_
_entity_poly.entity_id
_entity_poly.type
_entity_poly.pdbx_seq_one_letter_code
_entity_poly.pdbx_strand_id
1 'polypeptide(L)' 'VNIFLAGITIVVVAVPEGLPLAVTLSLAFATIRMLKDNNLVRTLAACETMGNATTVCSDKTGTLTTNVMTVVSGTVG' A
#
# COMPACT_ATOMS: atom_id res chain seq x y z
N VAL A 1 -30.90 34.36 -13.75
CA VAL A 1 -30.97 33.11 -12.94
C VAL A 1 -30.47 31.90 -13.73
N ASN A 2 -30.88 31.69 -14.99
CA ASN A 2 -30.42 30.53 -15.79
C ASN A 2 -28.89 30.48 -16.04
N ILE A 3 -28.24 31.60 -16.37
CA ILE A 3 -26.78 31.63 -16.59
C ILE A 3 -26.02 31.30 -15.28
N PHE A 4 -26.57 31.72 -14.15
CA PHE A 4 -26.01 31.44 -12.82
C PHE A 4 -26.12 29.95 -12.46
N LEU A 5 -27.30 29.33 -12.69
CA LEU A 5 -27.50 27.88 -12.53
C LEU A 5 -26.61 27.07 -13.46
N ALA A 6 -26.49 27.47 -14.73
CA ALA A 6 -25.62 26.80 -15.69
C ALA A 6 -24.14 26.82 -15.24
N GLY A 7 -23.67 27.96 -14.73
CA GLY A 7 -22.32 28.09 -14.17
C GLY A 7 -22.05 27.10 -13.03
N ILE A 8 -23.00 26.97 -12.09
CA ILE A 8 -22.88 26.01 -10.97
C ILE A 8 -22.82 24.56 -11.47
N THR A 9 -23.67 24.19 -12.44
CA THR A 9 -23.70 22.82 -12.97
C THR A 9 -22.40 22.42 -13.66
N ILE A 10 -21.75 23.35 -14.38
CA ILE A 10 -20.47 23.09 -15.04
C ILE A 10 -19.38 22.84 -14.00
N VAL A 11 -19.35 23.62 -12.91
CA VAL A 11 -18.36 23.46 -11.83
C VAL A 11 -18.50 22.11 -11.12
N VAL A 12 -19.73 21.68 -10.82
CA VAL A 12 -19.99 20.39 -10.15
C VAL A 12 -19.58 19.21 -11.04
N VAL A 13 -19.89 19.26 -12.34
CA VAL A 13 -19.50 18.18 -13.29
C VAL A 13 -17.99 18.12 -13.50
N ALA A 14 -17.29 19.26 -13.40
CA ALA A 14 -15.84 19.33 -13.58
C ALA A 14 -15.04 18.75 -12.41
N VAL A 15 -15.60 18.67 -11.18
CA VAL A 15 -14.93 18.10 -10.01
C VAL A 15 -15.33 16.62 -9.87
N PRO A 16 -14.42 15.66 -10.09
CA PRO A 16 -14.76 14.25 -10.02
C PRO A 16 -14.82 13.78 -8.55
N GLU A 17 -15.95 14.00 -7.88
CA GLU A 17 -16.16 13.60 -6.48
C GLU A 17 -16.10 12.08 -6.26
N GLY A 18 -16.32 11.29 -7.32
CA GLY A 18 -16.25 9.82 -7.27
C GLY A 18 -14.83 9.25 -7.34
N LEU A 19 -13.84 10.02 -7.80
CA LEU A 19 -12.47 9.52 -7.98
C LEU A 19 -11.79 9.19 -6.63
N PRO A 20 -11.83 10.07 -5.60
CA PRO A 20 -11.26 9.74 -4.28
C PRO A 20 -11.94 8.52 -3.63
N LEU A 21 -13.24 8.34 -3.86
CA LEU A 21 -14.01 7.20 -3.34
C LEU A 21 -13.60 5.89 -4.02
N ALA A 22 -13.41 5.90 -5.35
CA ALA A 22 -12.95 4.72 -6.07
C ALA A 22 -11.55 4.26 -5.61
N VAL A 23 -10.63 5.20 -5.43
CA VAL A 23 -9.27 4.91 -4.96
C VAL A 23 -9.29 4.35 -3.53
N THR A 24 -10.00 4.97 -2.61
CA THR A 24 -10.08 4.51 -1.21
C THR A 24 -10.71 3.13 -1.07
N LEU A 25 -11.77 2.83 -1.83
CA LEU A 25 -12.40 1.51 -1.86
C LEU A 25 -11.44 0.43 -2.39
N SER A 26 -10.72 0.73 -3.47
CA SER A 26 -9.75 -0.21 -4.05
C SER A 26 -8.61 -0.54 -3.05
N LEU A 27 -8.08 0.48 -2.36
CA LEU A 27 -7.06 0.32 -1.34
C LEU A 27 -7.59 -0.43 -0.12
N ALA A 28 -8.82 -0.12 0.34
CA ALA A 28 -9.45 -0.84 1.45
C ALA A 28 -9.58 -2.33 1.15
N PHE A 29 -10.07 -2.70 -0.04
CA PHE A 29 -10.16 -4.09 -0.45
C PHE A 29 -8.77 -4.77 -0.51
N ALA A 30 -7.77 -4.08 -1.06
CA ALA A 30 -6.40 -4.58 -1.11
C ALA A 30 -5.82 -4.84 0.30
N THR A 31 -6.04 -3.94 1.27
CA THR A 31 -5.55 -4.13 2.64
C THR A 31 -6.19 -5.32 3.35
N ILE A 32 -7.49 -5.57 3.12
CA ILE A 32 -8.17 -6.76 3.66
C ILE A 32 -7.56 -8.05 3.08
N ARG A 33 -7.21 -8.05 1.79
CA ARG A 33 -6.53 -9.20 1.15
C ARG A 33 -5.13 -9.39 1.72
N MET A 34 -4.34 -8.33 1.82
CA MET A 34 -2.98 -8.39 2.40
C MET A 34 -2.98 -8.90 3.84
N LEU A 35 -3.99 -8.54 4.64
CA LEU A 35 -4.12 -9.04 6.00
C LEU A 35 -4.30 -10.56 6.05
N LYS A 36 -5.04 -11.15 5.10
CA LYS A 36 -5.19 -12.61 4.98
C LYS A 36 -3.87 -13.30 4.62
N ASP A 37 -2.99 -12.58 3.93
CA ASP A 37 -1.66 -13.05 3.54
C ASP A 37 -0.59 -12.76 4.64
N ASN A 38 -1.01 -12.49 5.88
CA ASN A 38 -0.17 -12.12 7.03
C ASN A 38 0.61 -10.80 6.87
N ASN A 39 0.13 -9.88 6.02
CA ASN A 39 0.71 -8.55 5.84
C ASN A 39 -0.24 -7.47 6.36
N LEU A 40 0.07 -6.93 7.55
CA LEU A 40 -0.71 -5.88 8.18
C LEU A 40 -0.32 -4.48 7.66
N VAL A 41 -1.15 -3.90 6.80
CA VAL A 41 -1.00 -2.52 6.33
C VAL A 41 -1.64 -1.55 7.32
N ARG A 42 -0.84 -0.72 8.00
CA ARG A 42 -1.32 0.25 9.01
C ARG A 42 -1.80 1.57 8.43
N THR A 43 -1.38 1.91 7.21
CA THR A 43 -1.70 3.17 6.54
C THR A 43 -2.06 2.87 5.09
N LEU A 44 -3.24 3.28 4.62
CA LEU A 44 -3.73 2.95 3.26
C LEU A 44 -2.77 3.41 2.16
N ALA A 45 -2.15 4.58 2.32
CA ALA A 45 -1.16 5.11 1.38
C ALA A 45 0.12 4.25 1.25
N ALA A 46 0.45 3.44 2.26
CA ALA A 46 1.59 2.53 2.20
C ALA A 46 1.37 1.42 1.15
N CYS A 47 0.12 1.01 0.93
CA CYS A 47 -0.24 0.01 -0.07
C CYS A 47 0.09 0.52 -1.49
N GLU A 48 -0.22 1.78 -1.77
CA GLU A 48 0.13 2.44 -3.04
C GLU A 48 1.65 2.67 -3.15
N THR A 49 2.28 3.16 -2.09
CA THR A 49 3.73 3.46 -2.06
C THR A 49 4.56 2.21 -2.34
N MET A 50 4.19 1.06 -1.76
CA MET A 50 4.87 -0.21 -2.02
C MET A 50 4.77 -0.67 -3.47
N GLY A 51 3.68 -0.32 -4.18
CA GLY A 51 3.53 -0.63 -5.61
C GLY A 51 4.53 0.12 -6.50
N ASN A 52 5.07 1.24 -6.03
CA ASN A 52 6.07 2.04 -6.74
C ASN A 52 7.50 1.88 -6.16
N ALA A 53 7.73 0.89 -5.29
CA ALA A 53 9.04 0.68 -4.69
C ALA A 53 10.05 0.17 -5.74
N THR A 54 11.16 0.89 -5.93
CA THR A 54 12.24 0.51 -6.86
C THR A 54 13.43 -0.15 -6.15
N THR A 55 13.52 -0.04 -4.83
CA THR A 55 14.59 -0.63 -4.02
C THR A 55 14.03 -1.04 -2.66
N VAL A 56 14.40 -2.24 -2.20
CA VAL A 56 14.02 -2.76 -0.88
C VAL A 56 15.29 -2.88 -0.03
N CYS A 57 15.42 -2.00 0.95
CA CYS A 57 16.50 -2.07 1.94
C CYS A 57 16.09 -3.06 3.05
N SER A 58 16.45 -4.33 2.90
CA SER A 58 16.18 -5.36 3.90
C SER A 58 17.31 -5.46 4.92
N ASP A 59 16.95 -5.66 6.19
CA ASP A 59 17.91 -6.07 7.21
C ASP A 59 18.26 -7.57 7.05
N LYS A 60 19.43 -7.99 7.55
CA LYS A 60 19.91 -9.36 7.40
C LYS A 60 19.34 -10.28 8.46
N THR A 61 19.64 -10.01 9.73
CA THR A 61 19.36 -10.96 10.82
C THR A 61 17.88 -10.92 11.18
N GLY A 62 17.19 -12.05 11.11
CA GLY A 62 15.76 -12.14 11.44
C GLY A 62 14.80 -11.62 10.37
N THR A 63 15.30 -11.06 9.26
CA THR A 63 14.50 -10.74 8.06
C THR A 63 14.89 -11.64 6.89
N LEU A 64 16.17 -11.65 6.48
CA LEU A 64 16.67 -12.57 5.44
C LEU A 64 17.10 -13.92 6.02
N THR A 65 17.62 -13.94 7.25
CA THR A 65 17.92 -15.17 7.98
C THR A 65 16.74 -15.61 8.83
N THR A 66 16.60 -16.92 9.04
CA THR A 66 15.59 -17.50 9.95
C THR A 66 15.90 -17.23 11.44
N ASN A 67 16.98 -16.50 11.73
CA ASN A 67 17.51 -16.29 13.08
C ASN A 67 17.77 -17.59 13.87
N VAL A 68 18.00 -18.71 13.17
CA VAL A 68 18.41 -19.99 13.76
C VAL A 68 19.89 -20.21 13.47
N MET A 69 20.74 -19.92 14.45
CA MET A 69 22.19 -20.04 14.32
C MET A 69 22.61 -21.50 14.51
N THR A 70 23.26 -22.07 13.50
CA THR A 70 23.81 -23.43 13.55
C THR A 70 25.31 -23.40 13.24
N VAL A 71 26.05 -24.32 13.86
CA VAL A 71 27.47 -24.51 13.54
C VAL A 71 27.53 -25.31 12.24
N VAL A 72 27.96 -24.68 11.15
CA VAL A 72 28.01 -25.30 9.81
C VAL A 72 29.32 -26.07 9.60
N SER A 73 30.41 -25.64 10.23
CA SER A 73 31.71 -26.26 10.10
C SER A 73 32.49 -26.14 11.42
N GLY A 74 33.15 -27.23 11.77
CA GLY A 74 34.10 -27.30 12.87
C GLY A 74 35.14 -28.36 12.54
N THR A 75 36.41 -28.04 12.76
CA THR A 75 37.51 -28.99 12.61
C THR A 75 37.94 -29.41 14.00
N VAL A 76 37.91 -30.71 14.26
CA VAL A 76 38.40 -31.30 15.52
C VAL A 76 39.65 -32.10 15.17
N GLY A 77 40.74 -31.78 15.85
CA GLY A 77 41.98 -32.57 15.92
C GLY A 77 42.04 -33.32 17.23
#